data_AF-A0A3M1D011-F1
#
_entry.id   AF-A0A3M1D011-F1
#
_cell.length_a   1.000
_cell.length_b   1.000
_cell.length_c   1.000
_cell.angle_alpha   90.00
_cell.angle_beta   90.00
_cell.angle_gamma   90.00
#
_symmetry.space_group_name_H-M   'P 1'
#
loop_
_entity.id
_entity.type
_entity.pdbx_description
1 polymer ?
#
loop_
_entity_poly.entity_id
_entity_poly.type
_entity_poly.pdbx_seq_one_letter_code
_entity_poly.pdbx_strand_id
1 'polypeptide(L)'
;MTLIPVILALACTDKGSDSGGAPIVDDTGATETVGPCGPWTAIWQVDARWTWQIDEAYTKQTEISGAWLAEVDKTETFDGVKVYVYREDISLNVPGHERWDDQFEYRFICDERGVSLLQWEALYDHSTASREDQGFWSAEFTEAQLLWPYDIQVGDTWGFDQSFYFTTSGGETTRPLTVTMSAVDETTVTVPAGTFDVLKIESTWSSDPRHDFEEWSTTSYIARNVGEVKIEGYANLTSWEPGQAE
;
A
#
# COMPACT_ATOMS: atom_id res chain seq x y z
N MET A 1 21.19 5.46 10.33
CA MET A 1 20.35 4.81 9.31
C MET A 1 19.50 3.79 10.05
N THR A 2 18.29 4.21 10.41
CA THR A 2 17.33 3.39 11.16
C THR A 2 16.42 2.73 10.12
N LEU A 3 16.49 1.41 10.04
CA LEU A 3 15.74 0.62 9.08
C LEU A 3 14.32 0.45 9.61
N ILE A 4 13.31 0.79 8.82
CA ILE A 4 11.93 0.38 9.10
C ILE A 4 11.69 -0.94 8.36
N PRO A 5 11.79 -2.11 9.00
CA PRO A 5 11.30 -3.34 8.39
C PRO A 5 9.79 -3.20 8.19
N VAL A 6 9.29 -3.55 7.00
CA VAL A 6 7.86 -3.72 6.78
C VAL A 6 7.41 -4.97 7.54
N ILE A 7 7.08 -4.73 8.80
CA ILE A 7 5.79 -5.03 9.40
C ILE A 7 5.07 -6.20 8.71
N LEU A 8 5.03 -7.36 9.39
CA LEU A 8 3.91 -8.26 9.17
C LEU A 8 2.66 -7.48 9.60
N ALA A 9 1.95 -6.93 8.63
CA ALA A 9 0.73 -6.17 8.84
C ALA A 9 -0.42 -7.18 8.78
N LEU A 10 -1.28 -7.24 9.80
CA LEU A 10 -2.48 -8.08 9.80
C LEU A 10 -3.73 -7.21 9.81
N ALA A 11 -4.50 -7.21 8.72
CA ALA A 11 -5.68 -6.37 8.60
C ALA A 11 -6.81 -6.83 9.55
N CYS A 12 -7.44 -5.86 10.22
CA CYS A 12 -8.74 -5.99 10.84
C CYS A 12 -9.74 -5.15 10.06
N THR A 13 -10.72 -5.77 9.40
CA THR A 13 -11.73 -5.04 8.63
C THR A 13 -13.00 -4.85 9.46
N ASP A 14 -13.41 -3.59 9.62
CA ASP A 14 -14.77 -3.22 9.99
C ASP A 14 -15.48 -2.84 8.69
N LYS A 15 -16.37 -3.72 8.18
CA LYS A 15 -17.15 -3.42 6.98
C LYS A 15 -18.18 -2.33 7.31
N GLY A 16 -17.92 -1.10 6.85
CA GLY A 16 -18.94 -0.06 6.69
C GLY A 16 -19.98 -0.51 5.66
N SER A 17 -21.26 -0.38 6.00
CA SER A 17 -22.38 -0.77 5.14
C SER A 17 -22.65 0.30 4.07
N ASP A 18 -22.38 0.05 2.79
CA ASP A 18 -23.38 0.21 1.72
C ASP A 18 -22.89 -0.22 0.32
N SER A 19 -23.87 -0.67 -0.47
CA SER A 19 -23.79 -1.49 -1.68
C SER A 19 -23.64 -0.72 -3.00
N GLY A 20 -22.82 -1.24 -3.94
CA GLY A 20 -22.76 -0.74 -5.32
C GLY A 20 -22.07 -1.60 -6.39
N GLY A 21 -21.71 -2.86 -6.11
CA GLY A 21 -21.04 -3.74 -7.08
C GLY A 21 -21.96 -4.78 -7.74
N ALA A 22 -21.48 -5.37 -8.83
CA ALA A 22 -22.16 -6.44 -9.54
C ALA A 22 -21.98 -7.78 -8.79
N PRO A 23 -23.03 -8.59 -8.62
CA PRO A 23 -22.91 -9.88 -7.96
C PRO A 23 -22.12 -10.88 -8.82
N ILE A 24 -20.99 -11.39 -8.32
CA ILE A 24 -20.36 -12.63 -8.79
C ILE A 24 -20.82 -13.74 -7.84
N VAL A 25 -21.29 -14.86 -8.42
CA VAL A 25 -21.68 -16.04 -7.67
C VAL A 25 -20.42 -16.89 -7.48
N ASP A 26 -19.95 -16.97 -6.23
CA ASP A 26 -19.00 -18.01 -5.81
C ASP A 26 -19.69 -19.39 -5.90
N ASP A 27 -18.93 -20.46 -6.15
CA ASP A 27 -19.33 -21.88 -6.09
C ASP A 27 -20.10 -22.28 -4.80
N THR A 28 -20.11 -21.45 -3.75
CA THR A 28 -20.95 -21.60 -2.55
C THR A 28 -22.37 -21.02 -2.66
N GLY A 29 -22.69 -20.29 -3.73
CA GLY A 29 -23.99 -19.64 -3.93
C GLY A 29 -24.16 -18.28 -3.22
N ALA A 30 -23.11 -17.73 -2.62
CA ALA A 30 -23.09 -16.36 -2.12
C ALA A 30 -22.85 -15.36 -3.26
N THR A 31 -23.70 -14.34 -3.37
CA THR A 31 -23.51 -13.23 -4.32
C THR A 31 -22.51 -12.23 -3.73
N GLU A 32 -21.26 -12.29 -4.18
CA GLU A 32 -20.22 -11.33 -3.84
C GLU A 32 -20.36 -10.06 -4.68
N THR A 33 -20.34 -8.90 -4.04
CA THR A 33 -20.49 -7.61 -4.72
C THR A 33 -19.13 -7.15 -5.23
N VAL A 34 -18.85 -7.34 -6.53
CA VAL A 34 -17.60 -6.90 -7.16
C VAL A 34 -17.75 -5.48 -7.70
N GLY A 35 -16.87 -4.60 -7.22
CA GLY A 35 -16.89 -3.19 -7.60
C GLY A 35 -16.09 -2.89 -8.87
N PRO A 36 -15.96 -1.59 -9.19
CA PRO A 36 -15.24 -1.14 -10.39
C PRO A 36 -13.73 -1.42 -10.33
N CYS A 37 -13.17 -1.72 -9.15
CA CYS A 37 -11.74 -2.01 -8.98
C CYS A 37 -11.38 -3.50 -9.15
N GLY A 38 -12.34 -4.35 -9.50
CA GLY A 38 -12.15 -5.80 -9.54
C GLY A 38 -12.43 -6.49 -8.20
N PRO A 39 -12.32 -7.83 -8.14
CA PRO A 39 -12.72 -8.62 -6.99
C PRO A 39 -11.62 -8.65 -5.92
N TRP A 40 -10.39 -8.26 -6.23
CA TRP A 40 -9.24 -8.42 -5.33
C TRP A 40 -9.00 -7.26 -4.37
N THR A 41 -9.86 -6.23 -4.39
CA THR A 41 -9.72 -5.06 -3.52
C THR A 41 -11.06 -4.44 -3.13
N ALA A 42 -11.08 -3.76 -1.99
CA ALA A 42 -12.21 -2.94 -1.54
C ALA A 42 -11.92 -1.43 -1.57
N ILE A 43 -10.87 -0.96 -2.28
CA ILE A 43 -10.54 0.47 -2.43
C ILE A 43 -11.69 1.32 -3.01
N TRP A 44 -12.69 0.72 -3.66
CA TRP A 44 -13.88 1.43 -4.15
C TRP A 44 -14.96 1.68 -3.09
N GLN A 45 -14.88 1.02 -1.94
CA GLN A 45 -15.87 1.11 -0.86
C GLN A 45 -15.49 2.26 0.06
N VAL A 46 -16.06 3.45 -0.16
CA VAL A 46 -15.88 4.58 0.76
C VAL A 46 -16.27 4.17 2.17
N ASP A 47 -15.52 4.65 3.17
CA ASP A 47 -15.61 4.29 4.57
C ASP A 47 -15.16 2.84 4.91
N ALA A 48 -14.63 2.07 3.95
CA ALA A 48 -13.94 0.82 4.26
C ALA A 48 -12.66 1.12 5.04
N ARG A 49 -12.42 0.33 6.10
CA ARG A 49 -11.31 0.51 7.02
C ARG A 49 -10.56 -0.78 7.28
N TRP A 50 -9.24 -0.67 7.40
CA TRP A 50 -8.34 -1.74 7.79
C TRP A 50 -7.50 -1.26 8.96
N THR A 51 -7.47 -2.02 10.05
CA THR A 51 -6.49 -1.82 11.13
C THR A 51 -5.44 -2.90 11.06
N TRP A 52 -4.23 -2.52 10.72
CA TRP A 52 -3.08 -3.40 10.60
C TRP A 52 -2.35 -3.53 11.94
N GLN A 53 -2.09 -4.77 12.35
CA GLN A 53 -1.22 -5.07 13.49
C GLN A 53 0.16 -5.48 13.01
N ILE A 54 1.20 -4.96 13.67
CA ILE A 54 2.60 -5.32 13.46
C ILE A 54 2.92 -6.55 14.30
N ASP A 55 3.25 -7.67 13.67
CA ASP A 55 3.65 -8.86 14.43
C ASP A 55 5.09 -8.75 14.94
N GLU A 56 5.19 -8.51 16.23
CA GLU A 56 6.45 -8.45 17.00
C GLU A 56 7.28 -9.74 16.88
N ALA A 57 6.66 -10.88 16.57
CA ALA A 57 7.38 -12.13 16.39
C ALA A 57 8.29 -12.11 15.15
N TYR A 58 7.96 -11.28 14.16
CA TYR A 58 8.74 -11.07 12.94
C TYR A 58 9.69 -9.87 13.04
N THR A 59 9.39 -8.89 13.89
CA THR A 59 10.28 -7.75 14.17
C THR A 59 11.28 -8.02 15.30
N LYS A 60 11.47 -9.29 15.74
CA LYS A 60 12.38 -9.68 16.84
C LYS A 60 13.82 -9.14 16.76
N GLN A 61 14.26 -8.64 15.61
CA GLN A 61 15.56 -7.98 15.46
C GLN A 61 15.52 -6.45 15.66
N THR A 62 14.35 -5.83 15.55
CA THR A 62 14.17 -4.36 15.56
C THR A 62 13.25 -3.84 16.67
N GLU A 63 12.52 -4.71 17.38
CA GLU A 63 11.62 -4.33 18.50
C GLU A 63 10.57 -3.26 18.13
N ILE A 64 10.16 -3.21 16.85
CA ILE A 64 9.16 -2.25 16.37
C ILE A 64 7.76 -2.81 16.61
N SER A 65 6.90 -1.95 17.15
CA SER A 65 5.45 -2.18 17.33
C SER A 65 4.70 -0.91 16.94
N GLY A 66 3.37 -0.94 16.86
CA GLY A 66 2.61 0.24 16.47
C GLY A 66 1.21 -0.06 15.98
N ALA A 67 0.55 0.98 15.49
CA ALA A 67 -0.73 0.90 14.82
C ALA A 67 -0.58 1.42 13.40
N TRP A 68 -1.25 0.75 12.46
CA TRP A 68 -1.38 1.23 11.10
C TRP A 68 -2.86 1.16 10.73
N LEU A 69 -3.47 2.31 10.55
CA LEU A 69 -4.85 2.44 10.12
C LEU A 69 -4.86 2.78 8.63
N ALA A 70 -5.74 2.15 7.88
CA ALA A 70 -6.00 2.51 6.50
C ALA A 70 -7.49 2.66 6.25
N GLU A 71 -7.88 3.60 5.38
CA GLU A 71 -9.27 3.82 5.01
C GLU A 71 -9.45 4.36 3.59
N VAL A 72 -10.59 4.04 2.98
CA VAL A 72 -11.05 4.76 1.79
C VAL A 72 -11.83 5.99 2.26
N ASP A 73 -11.14 7.12 2.36
CA ASP A 73 -11.70 8.38 2.90
C ASP A 73 -12.87 8.90 2.05
N LYS A 74 -12.66 9.01 0.74
CA LYS A 74 -13.63 9.67 -0.15
C LYS A 74 -13.41 9.30 -1.60
N THR A 75 -14.34 9.77 -2.43
CA THR A 75 -14.12 9.90 -3.87
C THR A 75 -14.07 11.36 -4.28
N GLU A 76 -13.17 11.71 -5.18
CA GLU A 76 -13.11 13.05 -5.78
C GLU A 76 -13.00 12.94 -7.30
N THR A 77 -13.00 14.09 -7.98
CA THR A 77 -12.79 14.17 -9.42
C THR A 77 -11.47 14.85 -9.69
N PHE A 78 -10.56 14.15 -10.37
CA PHE A 78 -9.28 14.66 -10.82
C PHE A 78 -9.24 14.63 -12.35
N ASP A 79 -9.04 15.78 -12.99
CA ASP A 79 -9.06 15.93 -14.45
C ASP A 79 -10.28 15.29 -15.16
N GLY A 80 -11.44 15.34 -14.50
CA GLY A 80 -12.69 14.79 -15.03
C GLY A 80 -12.86 13.28 -14.82
N VAL A 81 -11.90 12.61 -14.19
CA VAL A 81 -11.95 11.19 -13.82
C VAL A 81 -12.29 11.05 -12.34
N LYS A 82 -13.17 10.10 -12.01
CA LYS A 82 -13.46 9.75 -10.62
C LYS A 82 -12.25 9.02 -10.03
N VAL A 83 -11.73 9.52 -8.92
CA VAL A 83 -10.64 8.91 -8.17
C VAL A 83 -11.11 8.51 -6.77
N TYR A 84 -10.53 7.44 -6.24
CA TYR A 84 -10.71 6.95 -4.88
C TYR A 84 -9.51 7.39 -4.06
N VAL A 85 -9.77 8.08 -2.96
CA VAL A 85 -8.73 8.57 -2.05
C VAL A 85 -8.63 7.57 -0.91
N TYR A 86 -7.48 6.93 -0.82
CA TYR A 86 -7.15 5.94 0.21
C TYR A 86 -6.06 6.53 1.09
N ARG A 87 -6.26 6.47 2.41
CA ARG A 87 -5.37 7.07 3.40
C ARG A 87 -4.81 6.00 4.31
N GLU A 88 -3.59 6.22 4.74
CA GLU A 88 -2.94 5.41 5.76
C GLU A 88 -2.33 6.30 6.84
N ASP A 89 -2.60 6.00 8.09
CA ASP A 89 -1.96 6.60 9.26
C ASP A 89 -1.15 5.52 9.96
N ILE A 90 0.17 5.72 10.05
CA ILE A 90 1.11 4.79 10.66
C ILE A 90 1.74 5.46 11.87
N SER A 91 1.58 4.87 13.05
CA SER A 91 2.21 5.30 14.29
C SER A 91 3.01 4.16 14.89
N LEU A 92 4.34 4.29 14.89
CA LEU A 92 5.28 3.25 15.31
C LEU A 92 5.99 3.62 16.60
N ASN A 93 6.19 2.60 17.44
CA ASN A 93 7.19 2.61 18.49
C ASN A 93 8.48 2.03 17.91
N VAL A 94 9.44 2.90 17.61
CA VAL A 94 10.76 2.52 17.10
C VAL A 94 11.82 2.78 18.17
N PRO A 95 12.66 1.80 18.55
CA PRO A 95 13.70 2.02 19.54
C PRO A 95 14.62 3.20 19.19
N GLY A 96 14.81 4.11 20.15
CA GLY A 96 15.63 5.31 19.98
C GLY A 96 14.87 6.52 19.41
N HIS A 97 13.62 6.33 19.00
CA HIS A 97 12.71 7.41 18.60
C HIS A 97 11.69 7.67 19.71
N GLU A 98 11.40 8.95 19.95
CA GLU A 98 10.29 9.37 20.81
C GLU A 98 8.97 9.35 20.06
N ARG A 99 9.02 9.52 18.73
CA ARG A 99 7.87 9.53 17.84
C ARG A 99 8.25 9.04 16.45
N TRP A 100 7.35 8.28 15.83
CA TRP A 100 7.45 7.87 14.44
C TRP A 100 6.04 7.82 13.86
N ASP A 101 5.60 8.92 13.25
CA ASP A 101 4.30 9.01 12.59
C ASP A 101 4.47 9.29 11.10
N ASP A 102 3.79 8.52 10.27
CA ASP A 102 3.68 8.72 8.83
C ASP A 102 2.20 8.76 8.42
N GLN A 103 1.84 9.67 7.53
CA GLN A 103 0.52 9.74 6.92
C GLN A 103 0.67 9.67 5.41
N PHE A 104 0.02 8.70 4.78
CA PHE A 104 0.02 8.52 3.34
C PHE A 104 -1.36 8.80 2.76
N GLU A 105 -1.39 9.43 1.58
CA GLU A 105 -2.58 9.58 0.77
C GLU A 105 -2.31 9.07 -0.65
N TYR A 106 -3.17 8.16 -1.11
CA TYR A 106 -3.09 7.53 -2.43
C TYR A 106 -4.34 7.89 -3.22
N ARG A 107 -4.14 8.22 -4.50
CA ARG A 107 -5.23 8.45 -5.46
C ARG A 107 -5.27 7.32 -6.47
N PHE A 108 -6.36 6.58 -6.47
CA PHE A 108 -6.58 5.45 -7.36
C PHE A 108 -7.67 5.73 -8.39
N ILE A 109 -7.45 5.27 -9.62
CA ILE A 109 -8.47 5.16 -10.65
C ILE A 109 -8.87 3.68 -10.73
N CYS A 110 -10.18 3.42 -10.78
CA CYS A 110 -10.68 2.08 -11.05
C CYS A 110 -11.47 2.06 -12.36
N ASP A 111 -10.99 1.25 -13.29
CA ASP A 111 -11.56 1.07 -14.62
C ASP A 111 -11.57 -0.43 -15.01
N GLU A 112 -11.89 -0.73 -16.27
CA GLU A 112 -11.91 -2.11 -16.78
C GLU A 112 -10.55 -2.84 -16.75
N ARG A 113 -9.44 -2.10 -16.62
CA ARG A 113 -8.10 -2.67 -16.46
C ARG A 113 -7.81 -3.05 -15.02
N GLY A 114 -8.51 -2.45 -14.05
CA GLY A 114 -8.35 -2.68 -12.61
C GLY A 114 -8.05 -1.40 -11.85
N VAL A 115 -7.17 -1.48 -10.85
CA VAL A 115 -6.73 -0.35 -10.02
C VAL A 115 -5.46 0.25 -10.60
N SER A 116 -5.51 1.54 -10.96
CA SER A 116 -4.33 2.31 -11.33
C SER A 116 -3.98 3.36 -10.28
N LEU A 117 -2.71 3.47 -9.92
CA LEU A 117 -2.18 4.52 -9.04
C LEU A 117 -1.88 5.78 -9.86
N LEU A 118 -2.42 6.91 -9.42
CA LEU A 118 -2.21 8.22 -10.06
C LEU A 118 -1.22 9.08 -9.28
N GLN A 119 -1.37 9.11 -7.96
CA GLN A 119 -0.57 9.95 -7.08
C GLN A 119 -0.44 9.29 -5.72
N TRP A 120 0.71 9.53 -5.09
CA TRP A 120 1.03 9.11 -3.74
C TRP A 120 1.69 10.27 -2.99
N GLU A 121 1.15 10.63 -1.83
CA GLU A 121 1.65 11.70 -0.98
C GLU A 121 1.96 11.16 0.41
N ALA A 122 2.95 11.74 1.08
CA ALA A 122 3.30 11.40 2.45
C ALA A 122 3.65 12.64 3.27
N LEU A 123 3.18 12.65 4.51
CA LEU A 123 3.63 13.51 5.59
C LEU A 123 4.33 12.66 6.63
N TYR A 124 5.45 13.11 7.16
CA TYR A 124 6.18 12.39 8.19
C TYR A 124 6.56 13.31 9.35
N ASP A 125 6.56 12.74 10.55
CA ASP A 125 6.96 13.37 11.80
C ASP A 125 7.69 12.35 12.66
N HIS A 126 9.02 12.39 12.58
CA HIS A 126 9.90 11.49 13.30
C HIS A 126 10.74 12.30 14.29
N SER A 127 10.79 11.85 15.54
CA SER A 127 11.59 12.53 16.55
C SER A 127 12.39 11.57 17.41
N THR A 128 13.53 12.07 17.85
CA THR A 128 14.42 11.47 18.85
C THR A 128 14.62 12.49 19.97
N ALA A 129 15.23 12.07 21.07
CA ALA A 129 15.56 12.98 22.18
C ALA A 129 16.41 14.21 21.80
N SER A 130 17.06 14.20 20.63
CA SER A 130 17.99 15.25 20.19
C SER A 130 17.65 15.92 18.85
N ARG A 131 16.67 15.40 18.10
CA ARG A 131 16.34 15.85 16.75
C ARG A 131 14.88 15.57 16.44
N GLU A 132 14.23 16.54 15.81
CA GLU A 132 12.90 16.42 15.21
C GLU A 132 13.09 16.54 13.69
N ASP A 133 12.45 15.64 12.95
CA ASP A 133 12.48 15.58 11.49
C ASP A 133 11.04 15.51 11.01
N GLN A 134 10.62 16.56 10.31
CA GLN A 134 9.26 16.72 9.82
C GLN A 134 9.31 17.15 8.38
N GLY A 135 8.46 16.55 7.56
CA GLY A 135 8.42 16.90 6.16
C GLY A 135 7.26 16.31 5.40
N PHE A 136 7.39 16.50 4.10
CA PHE A 136 6.41 16.10 3.11
C PHE A 136 7.15 15.64 1.87
N TRP A 137 6.55 14.67 1.20
CA TRP A 137 6.86 14.41 -0.19
C TRP A 137 5.61 13.98 -0.96
N SER A 138 5.65 14.16 -2.27
CA SER A 138 4.64 13.64 -3.20
C SER A 138 5.29 13.03 -4.43
N ALA A 139 4.71 11.94 -4.91
CA ALA A 139 4.99 11.29 -6.17
C ALA A 139 3.75 11.38 -7.06
N GLU A 140 3.86 12.08 -8.18
CA GLU A 140 2.83 12.15 -9.22
C GLU A 140 3.32 11.41 -10.47
N PHE A 141 2.52 10.44 -10.94
CA PHE A 141 2.87 9.68 -12.14
C PHE A 141 2.44 10.44 -13.40
N THR A 142 3.29 10.43 -14.42
CA THR A 142 2.97 11.06 -15.71
C THR A 142 1.74 10.46 -16.38
N GLU A 143 1.47 9.18 -16.10
CA GLU A 143 0.30 8.44 -16.53
C GLU A 143 -0.16 7.55 -15.37
N ALA A 144 -1.46 7.23 -15.27
CA ALA A 144 -1.93 6.33 -14.22
C ALA A 144 -1.37 4.91 -14.42
N GLN A 145 -0.71 4.37 -13.40
CA GLN A 145 0.01 3.08 -13.47
C GLN A 145 -0.85 1.94 -12.94
N LEU A 146 -1.02 0.89 -13.73
CA LEU A 146 -1.79 -0.28 -13.32
C LEU A 146 -1.08 -0.99 -12.16
N LEU A 147 -1.66 -0.89 -10.97
CA LEU A 147 -1.17 -1.53 -9.76
C LEU A 147 -1.79 -2.92 -9.58
N TRP A 148 -3.10 -3.03 -9.76
CA TRP A 148 -3.84 -4.30 -9.64
C TRP A 148 -4.70 -4.54 -10.88
N PRO A 149 -4.36 -5.53 -11.73
CA PRO A 149 -5.23 -5.94 -12.83
C PRO A 149 -6.63 -6.33 -12.32
N TYR A 150 -7.65 -6.09 -13.14
CA TYR A 150 -9.05 -6.33 -12.77
C TYR A 150 -9.29 -7.78 -12.36
N ASP A 151 -8.68 -8.73 -13.08
CA ASP A 151 -8.65 -10.14 -12.70
C ASP A 151 -7.21 -10.60 -12.69
N ILE A 152 -6.88 -11.48 -11.75
CA ILE A 152 -5.53 -11.97 -11.49
C ILE A 152 -5.63 -13.46 -11.22
N GLN A 153 -4.81 -14.23 -11.93
CA GLN A 153 -4.70 -15.68 -11.78
C GLN A 153 -3.27 -16.06 -11.43
N VAL A 154 -3.09 -17.22 -10.78
CA VAL A 154 -1.76 -17.78 -10.53
C VAL A 154 -1.02 -17.95 -11.85
N GLY A 155 0.21 -17.44 -11.90
CA GLY A 155 1.07 -17.40 -13.09
C GLY A 155 1.06 -16.05 -13.81
N ASP A 156 0.13 -15.15 -13.50
CA ASP A 156 0.12 -13.81 -14.07
C ASP A 156 1.32 -12.99 -13.56
N THR A 157 1.82 -12.12 -14.44
CA THR A 157 2.89 -11.16 -14.12
C THR A 157 2.58 -9.85 -14.80
N TRP A 158 2.72 -8.76 -14.07
CA TRP A 158 2.51 -7.40 -14.55
C TRP A 158 3.45 -6.44 -13.81
N GLY A 159 3.39 -5.18 -14.17
CA GLY A 159 4.26 -4.17 -13.61
C GLY A 159 4.27 -2.92 -14.47
N PHE A 160 5.10 -1.98 -14.07
CA PHE A 160 5.33 -0.75 -14.82
C PHE A 160 6.76 -0.29 -14.65
N ASP A 161 7.26 0.43 -15.65
CA ASP A 161 8.57 1.07 -15.64
C ASP A 161 8.40 2.49 -16.15
N GLN A 162 8.36 3.45 -15.24
CA GLN A 162 8.04 4.85 -15.55
C GLN A 162 8.81 5.81 -14.67
N SER A 163 8.79 7.09 -15.03
CA SER A 163 9.26 8.16 -14.16
C SER A 163 8.09 8.87 -13.50
N PHE A 164 8.28 9.30 -12.26
CA PHE A 164 7.31 10.10 -11.51
C PHE A 164 7.94 11.44 -11.11
N TYR A 165 7.11 12.48 -11.03
CA TYR A 165 7.50 13.77 -10.47
C TYR A 165 7.51 13.63 -8.96
N PHE A 166 8.69 13.82 -8.39
CA PHE A 166 8.93 13.70 -6.96
C PHE A 166 9.17 15.08 -6.37
N THR A 167 8.21 15.54 -5.58
CA THR A 167 8.26 16.83 -4.90
C THR A 167 8.52 16.62 -3.43
N THR A 168 9.38 17.44 -2.87
CA THR A 168 9.85 17.34 -1.49
C THR A 168 9.95 18.72 -0.87
N SER A 169 10.11 18.81 0.45
CA SER A 169 10.43 20.07 1.14
C SER A 169 11.70 20.75 0.60
N GLY A 170 12.64 19.97 0.03
CA GLY A 170 13.90 20.45 -0.54
C GLY A 170 13.85 20.82 -2.02
N GLY A 171 12.76 20.53 -2.73
CA GLY A 171 12.59 20.82 -4.16
C GLY A 171 11.95 19.68 -4.96
N GLU A 172 11.95 19.85 -6.28
CA GLU A 172 11.33 18.93 -7.24
C GLU A 172 12.39 18.19 -8.05
N THR A 173 12.14 16.92 -8.33
CA THR A 173 12.97 16.09 -9.21
C THR A 173 12.10 15.06 -9.94
N THR A 174 12.68 14.39 -10.93
CA THR A 174 12.04 13.25 -11.58
C THR A 174 12.82 12.00 -11.23
N ARG A 175 12.13 10.95 -10.78
CA ARG A 175 12.76 9.67 -10.43
C ARG A 175 12.14 8.54 -11.26
N PRO A 176 12.95 7.62 -11.81
CA PRO A 176 12.43 6.38 -12.37
C PRO A 176 11.93 5.46 -11.26
N LEU A 177 10.94 4.63 -11.56
CA LEU A 177 10.43 3.56 -10.72
C LEU A 177 10.04 2.39 -11.62
N THR A 178 10.59 1.23 -11.31
CA THR A 178 10.22 -0.04 -11.90
C THR A 178 9.57 -0.89 -10.83
N VAL A 179 8.38 -1.40 -11.12
CA VAL A 179 7.66 -2.34 -10.26
C VAL A 179 7.35 -3.58 -11.08
N THR A 180 7.66 -4.74 -10.53
CA THR A 180 7.25 -6.04 -11.06
C THR A 180 6.44 -6.78 -10.02
N MET A 181 5.33 -7.38 -10.42
CA MET A 181 4.41 -8.13 -9.57
C MET A 181 4.08 -9.47 -10.24
N SER A 182 4.02 -10.53 -9.45
CA SER A 182 3.67 -11.87 -9.92
C SER A 182 2.72 -12.55 -8.94
N ALA A 183 1.64 -13.14 -9.48
CA ALA A 183 0.74 -14.01 -8.70
C ALA A 183 1.32 -15.42 -8.67
N VAL A 184 1.76 -15.86 -7.50
CA VAL A 184 2.59 -17.07 -7.38
C VAL A 184 1.85 -18.28 -6.82
N ASP A 185 0.81 -18.06 -6.01
CA ASP A 185 0.08 -19.16 -5.36
C ASP A 185 -1.31 -18.72 -4.87
N GLU A 186 -2.21 -19.69 -4.71
CA GLU A 186 -3.45 -19.53 -3.95
C GLU A 186 -3.34 -20.31 -2.64
N THR A 187 -3.63 -19.67 -1.52
CA THR A 187 -3.47 -20.29 -0.21
C THR A 187 -4.50 -19.74 0.78
N THR A 188 -4.46 -20.25 2.01
CA THR A 188 -5.32 -19.76 3.09
C THR A 188 -4.47 -19.11 4.17
N VAL A 189 -4.80 -17.88 4.56
CA VAL A 189 -4.11 -17.12 5.61
C VAL A 189 -5.07 -16.85 6.75
N THR A 190 -4.61 -17.06 7.99
CA THR A 190 -5.36 -16.69 9.20
C THR A 190 -4.70 -15.50 9.87
N VAL A 191 -5.48 -14.46 10.07
CA VAL A 191 -5.12 -13.20 10.75
C VAL A 191 -6.15 -12.94 11.88
N PRO A 192 -5.96 -11.95 12.77
CA PRO A 192 -6.89 -11.69 13.88
C PRO A 192 -8.34 -11.43 13.45
N ALA A 193 -8.57 -10.84 12.27
CA ALA A 193 -9.91 -10.64 11.73
C ALA A 193 -10.54 -11.85 11.05
N GLY A 194 -9.80 -12.94 10.85
CA GLY A 194 -10.36 -14.19 10.34
C GLY A 194 -9.41 -14.98 9.45
N THR A 195 -10.00 -15.97 8.80
CA THR A 195 -9.31 -16.83 7.84
C THR A 195 -9.81 -16.50 6.44
N PHE A 196 -8.88 -16.28 5.52
CA PHE A 196 -9.16 -15.84 4.16
C PHE A 196 -8.48 -16.78 3.16
N ASP A 197 -9.18 -17.12 2.09
CA ASP A 197 -8.56 -17.63 0.88
C ASP A 197 -7.97 -16.44 0.11
N VAL A 198 -6.69 -16.53 -0.20
CA VAL A 198 -5.88 -15.41 -0.69
C VAL A 198 -5.08 -15.80 -1.91
N LEU A 199 -4.87 -14.83 -2.79
CA LEU A 199 -3.85 -14.89 -3.81
C LEU A 199 -2.55 -14.30 -3.24
N LYS A 200 -1.45 -15.05 -3.35
CA LYS A 200 -0.12 -14.61 -2.94
C LYS A 200 0.55 -13.88 -4.10
N ILE A 201 0.90 -12.63 -3.88
CA ILE A 201 1.57 -11.75 -4.84
C ILE A 201 2.97 -11.45 -4.34
N GLU A 202 3.97 -11.71 -5.16
CA GLU A 202 5.35 -11.27 -4.92
C GLU A 202 5.59 -10.01 -5.75
N SER A 203 6.11 -8.95 -5.12
CA SER A 203 6.42 -7.69 -5.78
C SER A 203 7.88 -7.30 -5.56
N THR A 204 8.47 -6.65 -6.55
CA THR A 204 9.79 -6.03 -6.47
C THR A 204 9.69 -4.61 -6.97
N TRP A 205 10.23 -3.69 -6.20
CA TRP A 205 10.26 -2.26 -6.47
C TRP A 205 11.73 -1.87 -6.57
N SER A 206 12.09 -1.25 -7.69
CA SER A 206 13.45 -0.80 -7.97
C SER A 206 13.41 0.58 -8.62
N SER A 207 14.50 1.32 -8.49
CA SER A 207 14.74 2.56 -9.21
C SER A 207 16.10 2.48 -9.88
N ASP A 208 16.42 3.43 -10.76
CA ASP A 208 17.76 3.54 -11.30
C ASP A 208 18.77 3.63 -10.14
N PRO A 209 19.78 2.74 -10.08
CA PRO A 209 20.73 2.65 -8.97
C PRO A 209 21.58 3.92 -8.77
N ARG A 210 21.50 4.89 -9.69
CA ARG A 210 22.10 6.22 -9.52
C ARG A 210 21.31 7.15 -8.57
N HIS A 211 20.14 6.74 -8.10
CA HIS A 211 19.19 7.59 -7.35
C HIS A 211 18.97 7.16 -5.88
N ASP A 212 19.96 6.52 -5.25
CA ASP A 212 19.99 6.15 -3.81
C ASP A 212 18.84 5.27 -3.32
N PHE A 213 18.09 4.70 -4.25
CA PHE A 213 16.97 3.80 -3.97
C PHE A 213 17.49 2.38 -3.82
N GLU A 214 17.29 1.80 -2.65
CA GLU A 214 17.55 0.38 -2.44
C GLU A 214 16.39 -0.41 -3.03
N GLU A 215 16.66 -1.41 -3.87
CA GLU A 215 15.62 -2.33 -4.32
C GLU A 215 15.02 -3.07 -3.13
N TRP A 216 13.70 -3.25 -3.12
CA TRP A 216 13.06 -4.11 -2.14
C TRP A 216 11.97 -4.97 -2.74
N SER A 217 11.61 -5.99 -1.97
CA SER A 217 10.56 -6.93 -2.33
C SER A 217 9.58 -7.12 -1.18
N THR A 218 8.32 -7.29 -1.54
CA THR A 218 7.25 -7.66 -0.62
C THR A 218 6.50 -8.86 -1.16
N THR A 219 5.84 -9.57 -0.25
CA THR A 219 4.86 -10.61 -0.51
C THR A 219 3.55 -10.16 0.10
N SER A 220 2.59 -9.84 -0.74
CA SER A 220 1.23 -9.48 -0.33
C SER A 220 0.30 -10.67 -0.47
N TYR A 221 -0.63 -10.81 0.46
CA TYR A 221 -1.70 -11.80 0.42
C TYR A 221 -3.02 -11.04 0.28
N ILE A 222 -3.67 -11.17 -0.87
CA ILE A 222 -4.89 -10.43 -1.21
C ILE A 222 -6.11 -11.35 -1.17
N ALA A 223 -7.14 -10.94 -0.43
CA ALA A 223 -8.41 -11.63 -0.34
C ALA A 223 -9.49 -10.91 -1.16
N ARG A 224 -10.41 -11.69 -1.73
CA ARG A 224 -11.53 -11.12 -2.51
C ARG A 224 -12.39 -10.20 -1.66
N ASN A 225 -12.79 -9.06 -2.22
CA ASN A 225 -13.60 -8.00 -1.63
C ASN A 225 -13.04 -7.42 -0.31
N VAL A 226 -11.76 -7.64 -0.05
CA VAL A 226 -11.07 -7.17 1.15
C VAL A 226 -9.81 -6.41 0.75
N GLY A 227 -9.06 -6.87 -0.24
CA GLY A 227 -7.73 -6.32 -0.51
C GLY A 227 -6.64 -7.10 0.21
N GLU A 228 -5.52 -6.44 0.47
CA GLU A 228 -4.43 -7.03 1.23
C GLU A 228 -4.88 -7.36 2.66
N VAL A 229 -4.61 -8.58 3.11
CA VAL A 229 -4.89 -9.04 4.49
C VAL A 229 -3.63 -9.34 5.29
N LYS A 230 -2.52 -9.57 4.57
CA LYS A 230 -1.19 -9.83 5.12
C LYS A 230 -0.14 -9.32 4.14
N ILE A 231 0.91 -8.70 4.65
CA ILE A 231 2.09 -8.30 3.87
C ILE A 231 3.33 -8.81 4.61
N GLU A 232 4.28 -9.37 3.88
CA GLU A 232 5.59 -9.78 4.37
C GLU A 232 6.68 -9.13 3.52
N GLY A 233 7.76 -8.64 4.11
CA GLY A 233 8.90 -8.20 3.33
C GLY A 233 9.68 -7.09 3.99
N TYR A 234 10.48 -6.42 3.19
CA TYR A 234 11.24 -5.26 3.59
C TYR A 234 10.87 -4.15 2.63
N ALA A 235 10.66 -2.94 3.13
CA ALA A 235 10.69 -1.73 2.31
C ALA A 235 11.38 -0.65 3.13
N ASN A 236 12.45 -0.10 2.58
CA ASN A 236 13.14 1.00 3.23
C ASN A 236 12.43 2.31 2.89
N LEU A 237 11.35 2.63 3.60
CA LEU A 237 10.58 3.86 3.33
C LEU A 237 11.42 5.13 3.53
N THR A 238 12.41 5.11 4.44
CA THR A 238 13.33 6.25 4.63
C THR A 238 14.22 6.52 3.41
N SER A 239 14.43 5.54 2.52
CA SER A 239 15.16 5.76 1.26
C SER A 239 14.39 6.65 0.27
N TRP A 240 13.09 6.85 0.50
CA TRP A 240 12.26 7.77 -0.26
C TRP A 240 12.27 9.18 0.31
N GLU A 241 12.72 9.39 1.54
CA GLU A 241 12.70 10.72 2.14
C GLU A 241 13.79 11.62 1.53
N PRO A 242 13.45 12.88 1.19
CA PRO A 242 14.45 13.88 0.81
C PRO A 242 15.50 14.10 1.90
N GLY A 243 16.79 14.09 1.52
CA GLY A 243 17.87 14.64 2.37
C GLY A 243 18.61 13.65 3.27
N GLN A 244 18.42 12.33 3.12
CA GLN A 244 19.23 11.32 3.82
C GLN A 244 20.60 11.05 3.15
N ALA A 245 20.85 11.62 1.97
CA ALA A 245 22.16 11.61 1.32
C ALA A 245 23.04 12.75 1.85
N GLU A 246 23.68 12.54 3.00
CA GLU A 246 24.90 13.25 3.41
C GLU A 246 26.12 12.31 3.41
#